data_AF-A0A9P3Q339-F1
#
_entry.id   AF-A0A9P3Q339-F1
#
_cell.length_a   1.000
_cell.length_b   1.000
_cell.length_c   1.000
_cell.angle_alpha   90.00
_cell.angle_beta   90.00
_cell.angle_gamma   90.00
#
_symmetry.space_group_name_H-M   'P 1'
#
loop_
_entity.id
_entity.type
_entity.pdbx_description
1 polymer ?
#
loop_
_entity_poly.entity_id
_entity_poly.type
_entity_poly.pdbx_seq_one_letter_code
_entity_poly.pdbx_strand_id
1 'polypeptide(L)'
;MLDELFALDEWGTWKDFVKEIKDAFSAADAAGDARAKLKVLKQTGTANEYIAEFKPKLVEKVLGVEKPLTTIKRDPNVMDVDRLSLEEREEHFKKGLCFECHKPGHRAADHKKGTVPEQKKYDFTSRKKAPRTGKETHLCIKAMIEALDEKEKEECMKKLEDEGF
;
A
#
# COMPACT_ATOMS: atom_id res chain seq x y z
N MET A 1 62.05 50.96 -39.76
CA MET A 1 61.02 51.28 -38.76
C MET A 1 59.82 51.81 -39.53
N LEU A 2 58.73 51.12 -39.75
CA LEU A 2 58.18 49.88 -39.21
C LEU A 2 57.45 49.18 -40.37
N ASP A 3 57.57 47.85 -40.49
CA ASP A 3 56.54 46.97 -41.07
C ASP A 3 56.87 45.50 -40.71
N GLU A 4 57.37 45.30 -39.49
CA GLU A 4 57.38 44.00 -38.79
C GLU A 4 56.18 43.97 -37.84
N LEU A 5 54.96 43.92 -38.37
CA LEU A 5 53.78 43.68 -37.55
C LEU A 5 52.58 43.44 -38.45
N PHE A 6 52.36 42.19 -38.85
CA PHE A 6 51.02 41.60 -38.96
C PHE A 6 51.17 40.09 -39.21
N ALA A 7 51.91 39.44 -38.32
CA ALA A 7 51.83 38.00 -38.14
C ALA A 7 50.62 37.68 -37.25
N LEU A 8 49.40 37.97 -37.71
CA LEU A 8 48.18 37.72 -36.92
C LEU A 8 46.95 37.58 -37.83
N ASP A 9 46.82 36.43 -38.49
CA ASP A 9 45.51 35.91 -38.91
C ASP A 9 45.45 34.37 -38.71
N GLU A 10 46.06 33.88 -37.64
CA GLU A 10 45.86 32.49 -37.17
C GLU A 10 44.84 32.40 -36.03
N TRP A 11 44.32 33.54 -35.58
CA TRP A 11 43.21 33.60 -34.63
C TRP A 11 41.96 33.89 -35.44
N GLY A 12 41.23 32.83 -35.79
CA GLY A 12 40.00 32.88 -36.57
C GLY A 12 39.01 33.95 -36.10
N THR A 13 37.95 34.15 -36.89
CA THR A 13 37.05 35.28 -36.71
C THR A 13 36.48 35.35 -35.29
N TRP A 14 36.19 36.55 -34.79
CA TRP A 14 35.57 36.75 -33.46
C TRP A 14 34.32 35.90 -33.22
N LYS A 15 33.60 35.54 -34.29
CA LYS A 15 32.47 34.62 -34.23
C LYS A 15 32.89 33.20 -33.83
N ASP A 16 34.02 32.71 -34.32
CA ASP A 16 34.56 31.39 -33.98
C ASP A 16 35.00 31.35 -32.51
N PHE A 17 35.63 32.42 -32.04
CA PHE A 17 35.97 32.58 -30.62
C PHE A 17 34.73 32.56 -29.70
N VAL A 18 33.69 33.33 -30.04
CA VAL A 18 32.44 33.37 -29.25
C VAL A 18 31.73 32.02 -29.28
N LYS A 19 31.84 31.26 -30.38
CA LYS A 19 31.25 29.92 -30.51
C LYS A 19 32.01 28.91 -29.63
N GLU A 20 33.34 28.88 -29.71
CA GLU A 20 34.19 28.02 -28.88
C GLU A 20 34.01 28.30 -27.38
N ILE A 21 33.91 29.58 -26.99
CA ILE A 21 33.58 29.95 -25.61
C ILE A 21 32.21 29.42 -25.19
N LYS A 22 31.18 29.59 -26.03
CA LYS A 22 29.84 29.09 -25.69
C LYS A 22 29.79 27.56 -25.62
N ASP A 23 30.59 26.87 -26.42
CA ASP A 23 30.69 25.42 -26.40
C ASP A 23 31.42 24.95 -25.13
N ALA A 24 32.54 25.60 -24.78
CA ALA A 24 33.32 25.32 -23.58
C ALA A 24 32.56 25.55 -22.27
N PHE A 25 31.62 26.51 -22.25
CA PHE A 25 30.76 26.80 -21.09
C PHE A 25 29.34 26.22 -21.22
N SER A 26 29.02 25.53 -22.32
CA SER A 26 27.80 24.72 -22.37
C SER A 26 27.98 23.59 -21.35
N ALA A 27 26.95 23.32 -20.55
CA ALA A 27 27.06 22.41 -19.41
C ALA A 27 27.58 21.03 -19.87
N ALA A 28 28.86 20.76 -19.62
CA ALA A 28 29.62 19.63 -20.15
C ALA A 28 28.97 18.26 -19.91
N ASP A 29 28.06 18.19 -18.94
CA ASP A 29 27.15 17.05 -18.82
C ASP A 29 25.82 17.47 -18.19
N ALA A 30 24.99 18.20 -18.96
CA ALA A 30 23.60 18.48 -18.57
C ALA A 30 22.83 17.20 -18.20
N ALA A 31 23.17 16.06 -18.81
CA ALA A 31 22.59 14.76 -18.49
C ALA A 31 23.12 14.20 -17.17
N GLY A 32 24.39 14.41 -16.84
CA GLY A 32 25.07 14.01 -15.62
C GLY A 32 24.60 14.81 -14.42
N ASP A 33 24.45 16.12 -14.56
CA ASP A 33 23.84 16.99 -13.55
C ASP A 33 22.37 16.59 -13.29
N ALA A 34 21.60 16.30 -14.35
CA ALA A 34 20.26 15.75 -14.21
C ALA A 34 20.26 14.38 -13.50
N ARG A 35 21.19 13.49 -13.84
CA ARG A 35 21.35 12.16 -13.19
C ARG A 35 21.72 12.29 -11.71
N ALA A 36 22.60 13.22 -11.37
CA ALA A 36 23.00 13.49 -9.99
C ALA A 36 21.81 14.02 -9.18
N LYS A 37 21.05 14.97 -9.73
CA LYS A 37 19.82 15.49 -9.10
C LYS A 37 18.75 14.41 -8.94
N LEU A 38 18.55 13.55 -9.95
CA LEU A 38 17.63 12.41 -9.87
C LEU A 38 18.06 11.37 -8.83
N LYS A 39 19.37 11.18 -8.61
CA LYS A 39 19.90 10.24 -7.61
C LYS A 39 19.71 10.74 -6.17
N VAL A 40 19.69 12.05 -5.95
CA VAL A 40 19.47 12.67 -4.64
C VAL A 40 17.98 12.79 -4.32
N LEU A 41 17.11 12.89 -5.34
CA LEU A 41 15.68 13.01 -5.18
C LEU A 41 15.06 11.70 -4.64
N LYS A 42 14.67 11.70 -3.37
CA LYS A 42 13.91 10.61 -2.75
C LYS A 42 12.44 10.97 -2.63
N GLN A 43 11.58 9.95 -2.71
CA GLN A 43 10.15 10.10 -2.45
C GLN A 43 9.94 10.31 -0.94
N THR A 44 9.60 11.53 -0.54
CA THR A 44 9.33 11.91 0.86
C THR A 44 7.83 11.81 1.23
N GLY A 45 6.96 11.49 0.27
CA GLY A 45 5.51 11.45 0.43
C GLY A 45 4.86 10.17 -0.10
N THR A 46 3.53 10.10 -0.02
CA THR A 46 2.77 8.92 -0.47
C THR A 46 2.77 8.81 -2.00
N ALA A 47 2.69 7.58 -2.53
CA ALA A 47 2.75 7.34 -3.98
C ALA A 47 1.70 8.15 -4.78
N ASN A 48 0.54 8.42 -4.17
CA ASN A 48 -0.54 9.20 -4.78
C ASN A 48 -0.21 10.70 -4.89
N GLU A 49 0.49 11.29 -3.92
CA GLU A 49 0.97 12.68 -4.00
C GLU A 49 1.98 12.85 -5.14
N TYR A 50 2.90 11.90 -5.29
CA TYR A 50 3.90 11.94 -6.35
C TYR A 50 3.26 11.80 -7.73
N ILE A 51 2.23 10.96 -7.87
CA ILE A 51 1.44 10.81 -9.09
C ILE A 51 0.70 12.11 -9.43
N ALA A 52 0.19 12.83 -8.42
CA ALA A 52 -0.50 14.10 -8.60
C ALA A 52 0.45 15.24 -9.03
N GLU A 53 1.69 15.29 -8.52
CA GLU A 53 2.67 16.31 -8.90
C GLU A 53 3.38 16.05 -10.24
N PHE A 54 3.65 14.79 -10.59
CA PHE A 54 4.43 14.47 -11.78
C PHE A 54 3.60 14.42 -13.06
N LYS A 55 2.32 14.06 -12.98
CA LYS A 55 1.40 14.05 -14.13
C LYS A 55 1.25 15.41 -14.83
N PRO A 56 1.01 16.55 -14.14
CA PRO A 56 0.86 17.83 -14.82
C PRO A 56 2.17 18.29 -15.49
N LYS A 57 3.33 18.08 -14.84
CA LYS A 57 4.64 18.49 -15.38
C LYS A 57 5.08 17.69 -16.62
N LEU A 58 4.66 16.42 -16.72
CA LEU A 58 4.91 15.60 -17.92
C LEU A 58 3.99 15.99 -19.07
N VAL A 59 2.73 16.35 -18.78
CA VAL A 59 1.77 16.83 -19.77
C VAL A 59 2.24 18.16 -20.38
N GLU A 60 2.78 19.07 -19.56
CA GLU A 60 3.30 20.37 -20.00
C GLU A 60 4.53 20.25 -20.91
N LYS A 61 5.50 19.39 -20.57
CA LYS A 61 6.78 19.32 -21.29
C LYS A 61 6.80 18.42 -22.52
N VAL A 62 5.95 17.40 -22.58
CA VAL A 62 6.06 16.37 -23.63
C VAL A 62 5.04 16.57 -24.75
N LEU A 63 3.89 17.20 -24.51
CA LEU A 63 2.80 17.21 -25.50
C LEU A 63 2.09 18.57 -25.56
N GLY A 64 2.52 19.45 -26.47
CA GLY A 64 1.73 20.59 -26.96
C GLY A 64 0.51 20.17 -27.79
N VAL A 65 -0.25 19.16 -27.33
CA VAL A 65 -1.47 18.66 -27.97
C VAL A 65 -2.42 18.24 -26.85
N GLU A 66 -3.45 19.05 -26.63
CA GLU A 66 -4.67 18.61 -25.96
C GLU A 66 -5.31 17.50 -26.80
N LYS A 67 -4.99 16.25 -26.48
CA LYS A 67 -5.83 15.12 -26.88
C LYS A 67 -6.43 14.54 -25.61
N PRO A 68 -7.77 14.53 -25.47
CA PRO A 68 -8.41 13.80 -24.39
C PRO A 68 -7.91 12.36 -24.47
N LEU A 69 -7.67 11.73 -23.33
CA LEU A 69 -7.23 10.33 -23.25
C LEU A 69 -8.28 9.45 -23.97
N THR A 70 -8.12 9.26 -25.28
CA THR A 70 -9.03 8.48 -26.08
C THR A 70 -8.65 7.02 -25.91
N THR A 71 -9.57 6.33 -25.23
CA THR A 71 -9.97 4.95 -25.50
C THR A 71 -8.82 4.02 -25.83
N ILE A 72 -8.36 3.28 -24.82
CA ILE A 72 -7.71 1.99 -25.05
C ILE A 72 -8.67 1.20 -25.96
N LYS A 73 -8.37 1.08 -27.25
CA LYS A 73 -9.08 0.17 -28.15
C LYS A 73 -8.80 -1.22 -27.60
N ARG A 74 -9.76 -1.77 -26.86
CA ARG A 74 -9.71 -3.15 -26.37
C ARG A 74 -9.50 -4.06 -27.58
N ASP A 75 -8.53 -4.95 -27.46
CA ASP A 75 -8.25 -5.96 -28.47
C ASP A 75 -9.54 -6.78 -28.71
N PRO A 76 -10.02 -6.93 -29.96
CA PRO A 76 -11.23 -7.70 -30.28
C PRO A 76 -11.16 -9.17 -29.85
N ASN A 77 -9.97 -9.70 -29.64
CA ASN A 77 -9.71 -11.05 -29.15
C ASN A 77 -9.23 -11.07 -27.69
N VAL A 78 -9.35 -9.96 -26.95
CA VAL A 78 -9.22 -10.05 -25.50
C VAL A 78 -10.39 -10.89 -25.01
N MET A 79 -10.10 -12.07 -24.50
CA MET A 79 -11.08 -12.77 -23.68
C MET A 79 -11.36 -11.82 -22.52
N ASP A 80 -12.61 -11.39 -22.32
CA ASP A 80 -13.02 -10.68 -21.12
C ASP A 80 -12.85 -11.65 -19.94
N VAL A 81 -11.63 -11.77 -19.42
CA VAL A 81 -11.32 -12.55 -18.22
C VAL A 81 -12.16 -11.93 -17.12
N ASP A 82 -13.14 -12.67 -16.60
CA ASP A 82 -14.19 -12.27 -15.65
C ASP A 82 -13.70 -11.27 -14.60
N ARG A 83 -13.60 -10.00 -15.00
CA ARG A 83 -13.21 -8.91 -14.14
C ARG A 83 -14.51 -8.48 -13.49
N LEU A 84 -14.87 -9.17 -12.42
CA LEU A 84 -15.93 -8.76 -11.50
C LEU A 84 -15.82 -7.24 -11.32
N SER A 85 -16.94 -6.55 -11.52
CA SER A 85 -17.03 -5.12 -11.27
C SER A 85 -16.61 -4.82 -9.82
N LEU A 86 -16.29 -3.56 -9.52
CA LEU A 86 -15.89 -3.20 -8.16
C LEU A 86 -16.97 -3.55 -7.13
N GLU A 87 -18.23 -3.36 -7.51
CA GLU A 87 -19.40 -3.68 -6.67
C GLU A 87 -19.51 -5.19 -6.45
N GLU A 88 -19.44 -6.00 -7.51
CA GLU A 88 -19.49 -7.46 -7.37
C GLU A 88 -18.31 -7.99 -6.57
N ARG A 89 -17.11 -7.41 -6.75
CA ARG A 89 -15.95 -7.76 -5.95
C ARG A 89 -16.18 -7.47 -4.46
N GLU A 90 -16.74 -6.33 -4.11
CA GLU A 90 -17.09 -5.99 -2.72
C GLU A 90 -18.11 -6.97 -2.14
N GLU A 91 -19.08 -7.41 -2.93
CA GLU A 91 -20.01 -8.45 -2.49
C GLU A 91 -19.32 -9.78 -2.21
N HIS A 92 -18.38 -10.18 -3.07
CA HIS A 92 -17.59 -11.40 -2.87
C HIS A 92 -16.72 -11.31 -1.62
N PHE A 93 -16.16 -10.13 -1.31
CA PHE A 93 -15.45 -9.88 -0.07
C PHE A 93 -16.39 -9.89 1.15
N LYS A 94 -17.54 -9.22 1.08
CA LYS A 94 -18.51 -9.11 2.17
C LYS A 94 -19.15 -10.44 2.53
N LYS A 95 -19.51 -11.23 1.53
CA LYS A 95 -20.11 -12.55 1.69
C LYS A 95 -19.03 -13.65 1.83
N GLY A 96 -17.74 -13.32 1.66
CA GLY A 96 -16.61 -14.23 1.87
C GLY A 96 -16.57 -15.42 0.92
N LEU A 97 -16.95 -15.21 -0.35
CA LEU A 97 -16.92 -16.26 -1.37
C LEU A 97 -15.53 -16.34 -2.00
N CYS A 98 -15.12 -17.56 -2.34
CA CYS A 98 -13.93 -17.77 -3.15
C CYS A 98 -14.07 -17.14 -4.55
N PHE A 99 -13.05 -16.43 -5.02
CA PHE A 99 -13.02 -15.82 -6.36
C PHE A 99 -12.86 -16.83 -7.52
N GLU A 100 -12.53 -18.08 -7.22
CA GLU A 100 -12.39 -19.13 -8.24
C GLU A 100 -13.63 -20.02 -8.35
N CYS A 101 -14.35 -20.28 -7.25
CA CYS A 101 -15.52 -21.17 -7.28
C CYS A 101 -16.78 -20.62 -6.63
N HIS A 102 -16.81 -19.35 -6.23
CA HIS A 102 -17.97 -18.66 -5.65
C HIS A 102 -18.63 -19.41 -4.49
N LYS A 103 -17.87 -20.22 -3.75
CA LYS A 103 -18.36 -20.91 -2.55
C LYS A 103 -17.82 -20.19 -1.31
N PRO A 104 -18.65 -20.01 -0.27
CA PRO A 104 -18.16 -19.48 0.99
C PRO A 104 -17.25 -20.51 1.65
N GLY A 105 -16.24 -20.02 2.38
CA GLY A 105 -15.54 -20.83 3.36
C GLY A 105 -14.07 -21.16 3.12
N HIS A 106 -13.54 -20.82 1.94
CA HIS A 106 -12.12 -20.91 1.61
C HIS A 106 -11.74 -19.77 0.67
N ARG A 107 -10.45 -19.47 0.55
CA ARG A 107 -9.94 -18.44 -0.37
C ARG A 107 -9.52 -19.10 -1.68
N ALA A 108 -9.41 -18.31 -2.76
CA ALA A 108 -8.90 -18.78 -4.05
C ALA A 108 -7.52 -19.46 -3.93
N ALA A 109 -6.69 -19.01 -2.99
CA ALA A 109 -5.38 -19.63 -2.71
C ALA A 109 -5.47 -21.08 -2.20
N ASP A 110 -6.61 -21.50 -1.63
CA ASP A 110 -6.81 -22.84 -1.08
C ASP A 110 -7.21 -23.87 -2.15
N HIS A 111 -7.42 -23.44 -3.40
CA HIS A 111 -7.67 -24.33 -4.53
C HIS A 111 -6.39 -25.11 -4.90
N LYS A 112 -6.19 -26.27 -4.29
CA LYS A 112 -5.14 -27.22 -4.72
C LYS A 112 -5.70 -28.07 -5.87
N LYS A 113 -5.31 -27.74 -7.11
CA LYS A 113 -5.64 -28.50 -8.35
C LYS A 113 -7.10 -29.00 -8.41
N GLY A 114 -8.07 -28.08 -8.40
CA GLY A 114 -9.49 -28.40 -8.58
C GLY A 114 -10.19 -29.07 -7.40
N THR A 115 -9.48 -29.41 -6.32
CA THR A 115 -10.08 -29.90 -5.08
C THR A 115 -10.11 -28.78 -4.05
N VAL A 116 -11.31 -28.35 -3.68
CA VAL A 116 -11.52 -27.46 -2.53
C VAL A 116 -11.36 -28.30 -1.27
N PRO A 117 -10.51 -27.91 -0.31
CA PRO A 117 -10.45 -28.60 0.98
C PRO A 117 -11.81 -28.49 1.67
N GLU A 118 -12.44 -29.64 1.94
CA GLU A 118 -13.72 -29.70 2.63
C GLU A 118 -13.60 -28.99 3.99
N GLN A 119 -14.44 -27.97 4.18
CA GLN A 119 -14.48 -27.24 5.43
C GLN A 119 -14.86 -28.20 6.56
N LYS A 120 -13.88 -28.58 7.40
CA LYS A 120 -14.20 -29.24 8.67
C LYS A 120 -15.06 -28.29 9.48
N LYS A 121 -16.33 -28.66 9.69
CA LYS A 121 -17.21 -28.00 10.67
C LYS A 121 -16.60 -28.22 12.05
N TYR A 122 -15.74 -27.29 12.47
CA TYR A 122 -15.30 -27.20 13.84
C TYR A 122 -16.51 -26.78 14.68
N ASP A 123 -17.05 -27.72 15.44
CA ASP A 123 -18.11 -27.47 16.39
C ASP A 123 -17.54 -26.73 17.61
N PHE A 124 -17.88 -25.44 17.73
CA PHE A 124 -17.47 -24.59 18.85
C PHE A 124 -17.99 -25.11 20.20
N THR A 125 -19.02 -25.97 20.21
CA THR A 125 -19.71 -26.39 21.44
C THR A 125 -18.99 -27.47 22.24
N SER A 126 -17.84 -27.98 21.79
CA SER A 126 -17.15 -29.10 22.47
C SER A 126 -15.87 -28.72 23.20
N ARG A 127 -15.47 -27.43 23.23
CA ARG A 127 -14.26 -27.02 23.95
C ARG A 127 -14.50 -27.12 25.46
N LYS A 128 -14.26 -28.29 26.05
CA LYS A 128 -14.21 -28.46 27.50
C LYS A 128 -13.17 -27.47 28.03
N LYS A 129 -13.62 -26.42 28.71
CA LYS A 129 -12.72 -25.47 29.38
C LYS A 129 -11.94 -26.26 30.42
N ALA A 130 -10.63 -26.06 30.47
CA ALA A 130 -9.79 -26.65 31.50
C ALA A 130 -10.34 -26.29 32.89
N PRO A 131 -10.25 -27.18 33.88
CA PRO A 131 -10.71 -26.90 35.24
C PRO A 131 -9.98 -25.66 35.78
N ARG A 132 -10.73 -24.70 36.32
CA ARG A 132 -10.15 -23.48 36.90
C ARG A 132 -9.27 -23.86 38.09
N THR A 133 -8.11 -23.22 38.18
CA THR A 133 -7.22 -23.39 39.33
C THR A 133 -7.84 -22.79 40.59
N GLY A 134 -7.45 -23.27 41.79
CA GLY A 134 -8.02 -22.80 43.07
C GLY A 134 -7.92 -21.28 43.30
N LYS A 135 -6.92 -20.63 42.69
CA LYS A 135 -6.78 -19.15 42.73
C LYS A 135 -7.80 -18.47 41.81
N GLU A 136 -8.03 -19.03 40.63
CA GLU A 136 -9.00 -18.51 39.66
C GLU A 136 -10.46 -18.73 40.12
N THR A 137 -10.73 -19.80 40.86
CA THR A 137 -12.05 -20.03 41.47
C THR A 137 -12.32 -19.02 42.58
N HIS A 138 -11.35 -18.78 43.48
CA HIS A 138 -11.46 -17.76 44.52
C HIS A 138 -11.71 -16.36 43.94
N LEU A 139 -10.98 -15.96 42.89
CA LEU A 139 -11.19 -14.67 42.23
C LEU A 139 -12.58 -14.57 41.60
N CYS A 140 -13.10 -15.66 41.04
CA CYS A 140 -14.46 -15.70 40.50
C CYS A 140 -15.53 -15.56 41.59
N ILE A 141 -15.36 -16.25 42.71
CA ILE A 141 -16.28 -16.17 43.86
C ILE A 141 -16.24 -14.75 44.44
N LYS A 142 -15.05 -14.16 44.60
CA LYS A 142 -14.90 -12.78 45.06
C LYS A 142 -15.58 -11.78 44.13
N ALA A 143 -15.39 -11.90 42.82
CA ALA A 143 -16.06 -11.04 41.85
C ALA A 143 -17.58 -11.20 41.85
N MET A 144 -18.08 -12.42 42.09
CA MET A 144 -19.52 -12.68 42.25
C MET A 144 -20.08 -12.00 43.50
N ILE A 145 -19.37 -12.08 44.64
CA ILE A 145 -19.79 -11.42 45.88
C ILE A 145 -19.72 -9.90 45.73
N GLU A 146 -18.70 -9.36 45.07
CA GLU A 146 -18.55 -7.91 44.89
C GLU A 146 -19.63 -7.30 43.98
N ALA A 147 -20.16 -8.08 43.02
CA ALA A 147 -21.19 -7.66 42.09
C ALA A 147 -22.63 -7.70 42.65
N LEU A 148 -22.83 -8.32 43.81
CA LEU A 148 -24.11 -8.29 44.53
C LEU A 148 -24.33 -6.93 45.22
N ASP A 149 -25.56 -6.61 45.60
CA ASP A 149 -25.83 -5.41 46.41
C ASP A 149 -25.44 -5.63 47.88
N GLU A 150 -25.12 -4.56 48.63
CA GLU A 150 -24.59 -4.66 50.01
C GLU A 150 -25.48 -5.51 50.95
N LYS A 151 -26.81 -5.42 50.79
CA LYS A 151 -27.78 -6.23 51.54
C LYS A 151 -27.70 -7.72 51.22
N GLU A 152 -27.47 -8.07 49.96
CA GLU A 152 -27.36 -9.46 49.51
C GLU A 152 -25.98 -10.04 49.87
N LYS A 153 -24.95 -9.20 49.93
CA LYS A 153 -23.63 -9.58 50.45
C LYS A 153 -23.69 -9.97 51.92
N GLU A 154 -24.37 -9.17 52.75
CA GLU A 154 -24.54 -9.50 54.18
C GLU A 154 -25.29 -10.81 54.40
N GLU A 155 -26.36 -11.05 53.62
CA GLU A 155 -27.09 -12.32 53.68
C GLU A 155 -26.23 -13.50 53.19
N CYS A 156 -25.41 -13.29 52.16
CA CYS A 156 -24.47 -14.29 51.65
C CYS A 156 -23.38 -14.62 52.68
N MET A 157 -22.80 -13.61 53.34
CA MET A 157 -21.79 -13.80 54.40
C MET A 157 -22.37 -14.50 55.62
N LYS A 158 -23.60 -14.15 56.02
CA LYS A 158 -24.28 -14.81 57.14
C LYS A 158 -24.52 -16.31 56.88
N LYS A 159 -24.95 -16.66 55.66
CA LYS A 159 -25.13 -18.07 55.27
C LYS A 159 -23.81 -18.84 55.23
N LEU A 160 -22.71 -18.20 54.83
CA LEU A 160 -21.36 -18.81 54.86
C LEU A 160 -20.91 -19.10 56.29
N GLU A 161 -21.16 -18.19 57.24
CA GLU A 161 -20.87 -18.38 58.66
C GLU A 161 -21.72 -19.50 59.29
N ASP A 162 -23.01 -19.57 58.95
CA ASP A 162 -23.94 -20.62 59.43
C ASP A 162 -23.56 -22.01 58.89
N GLU A 163 -22.93 -22.08 57.71
CA GLU A 163 -22.43 -23.31 57.08
C GLU A 163 -20.97 -23.65 57.47
N GLY A 164 -20.29 -22.78 58.23
CA GLY A 164 -18.94 -23.01 58.76
C GLY A 164 -17.79 -22.82 57.76
N PHE A 165 -17.96 -21.93 56.77
CA PHE A 165 -16.94 -21.54 55.79
C PHE A 165 -16.11 -20.32 56.20
#